data_AF-A0A969H9X6-F1
#
_entry.id   AF-A0A969H9X6-F1
#
_cell.length_a   1.000
_cell.length_b   1.000
_cell.length_c   1.000
_cell.angle_alpha   90.00
_cell.angle_beta   90.00
_cell.angle_gamma   90.00
#
_symmetry.space_group_name_H-M   'P 1'
#
loop_
_entity.id
_entity.type
_entity.pdbx_description
1 polymer ?
#
loop_
_entity_poly.entity_id
_entity_poly.type
_entity_poly.pdbx_seq_one_letter_code
_entity_poly.pdbx_strand_id
1 'polypeptide(L)'
;MSLTELVKSVEFLVDAEGNKKAAVLEWSTWQELVTLLEQLDDQESEAEQRWDAAFASSPDLLASWADEALAEHRAGKTQVLNPDQL
;
A
#
# COMPACT_ATOMS: atom_id res chain seq x y z
N MET A 1 18.04 -10.11 -6.18
CA MET A 1 17.51 -9.89 -7.55
C MET A 1 16.23 -9.06 -7.50
N SER A 2 15.74 -8.57 -8.65
CA SER A 2 14.39 -8.01 -8.75
C SER A 2 13.33 -9.12 -8.77
N LEU A 3 12.13 -8.86 -8.23
CA LEU A 3 10.97 -9.76 -8.28
C LEU A 3 10.66 -10.23 -9.71
N THR A 4 10.89 -9.36 -10.71
CA THR A 4 10.67 -9.66 -12.13
C THR A 4 11.65 -10.67 -12.72
N GLU A 5 12.85 -10.79 -12.16
CA GLU A 5 13.84 -11.79 -12.57
C GLU A 5 13.56 -13.14 -11.89
N LEU A 6 13.10 -13.11 -10.65
CA LEU A 6 12.72 -14.30 -9.89
C LEU A 6 11.51 -15.02 -10.53
N VAL A 7 10.51 -14.27 -11.00
CA VAL A 7 9.35 -14.83 -11.72
C VAL A 7 9.73 -15.52 -13.04
N LYS A 8 10.86 -15.15 -13.66
CA LYS A 8 11.34 -15.81 -14.89
C LYS A 8 12.01 -17.16 -14.62
N SER A 9 12.49 -17.39 -13.41
CA SER A 9 13.16 -18.64 -13.00
C SER A 9 12.17 -19.67 -12.44
N VAL A 10 10.97 -19.24 -12.05
CA VAL A 10 9.91 -20.10 -11.52
C VAL A 10 9.43 -21.13 -12.55
N GLU A 11 9.48 -22.40 -12.14
CA GLU A 11 8.76 -23.48 -12.81
C GLU A 11 7.35 -23.61 -12.22
N PHE A 12 6.36 -23.98 -13.03
CA PHE A 12 4.97 -24.12 -12.56
C PHE A 12 4.48 -25.56 -12.70
N LEU A 13 3.87 -26.07 -11.64
CA LEU A 13 3.08 -27.29 -11.68
C LEU A 13 1.68 -26.96 -12.21
N VAL A 14 1.27 -27.63 -13.28
CA VAL A 14 -0.05 -27.49 -13.89
C VAL A 14 -0.90 -28.73 -13.64
N ASP A 15 -2.22 -28.54 -13.52
CA ASP A 15 -3.17 -29.65 -13.51
C ASP A 15 -3.39 -30.23 -14.92
N ALA A 16 -4.25 -31.25 -15.02
CA ALA A 16 -4.59 -31.89 -16.30
C ALA A 16 -5.30 -30.96 -17.30
N GLU A 17 -5.84 -29.83 -16.84
CA GLU A 17 -6.50 -28.81 -17.66
C GLU A 17 -5.53 -27.69 -18.07
N GLY A 18 -4.28 -27.75 -17.61
CA GLY A 18 -3.25 -26.76 -17.89
C GLY A 18 -3.26 -25.55 -16.94
N ASN A 19 -4.06 -25.57 -15.88
CA ASN A 19 -4.10 -24.49 -14.90
C ASN A 19 -2.91 -24.60 -13.94
N LYS A 20 -2.17 -23.50 -13.76
CA LYS A 20 -1.07 -23.42 -12.78
C LYS A 20 -1.60 -23.56 -11.36
N LYS A 21 -1.11 -24.55 -10.61
CA LYS A 21 -1.50 -24.81 -9.21
C LYS A 21 -0.42 -24.45 -8.21
N ALA A 22 0.84 -24.56 -8.59
CA ALA A 22 1.95 -24.22 -7.71
C ALA A 22 3.15 -23.70 -8.52
N ALA A 23 3.93 -22.82 -7.89
CA ALA A 23 5.26 -22.44 -8.35
C ALA A 23 6.28 -23.30 -7.60
N VAL A 24 7.19 -23.94 -8.35
CA VAL A 24 8.33 -24.67 -7.81
C VAL A 24 9.51 -23.73 -7.84
N LEU A 25 10.11 -23.57 -6.66
CA LEU A 25 11.22 -22.68 -6.41
C LEU A 25 12.33 -23.50 -5.76
N GLU A 26 13.57 -23.21 -6.13
CA GLU A 26 14.71 -23.69 -5.36
C GLU A 26 14.67 -23.07 -3.96
N TRP A 27 15.18 -23.79 -2.95
CA TRP A 27 15.16 -23.31 -1.57
C TRP A 27 15.85 -21.96 -1.40
N SER A 28 17.00 -21.74 -2.06
CA SER A 28 17.71 -20.46 -2.04
C SER A 28 16.83 -19.31 -2.59
N THR A 29 16.13 -19.58 -3.69
CA THR A 29 15.21 -18.63 -4.32
C THR A 29 14.00 -18.34 -3.43
N TRP A 30 13.50 -19.33 -2.70
CA TRP A 30 12.42 -19.13 -1.72
C TRP A 30 12.86 -18.20 -0.59
N GLN A 31 14.07 -18.37 -0.05
CA GLN A 31 14.59 -17.49 1.00
C GLN A 31 14.75 -16.04 0.52
N GLU A 32 15.24 -15.84 -0.70
CA GLU A 32 15.32 -14.51 -1.31
C GLU A 32 13.93 -13.89 -1.48
N LEU A 33 12.95 -14.67 -1.93
CA LEU A 33 11.58 -14.18 -2.12
C LEU A 33 10.94 -13.75 -0.80
N VAL A 34 11.10 -14.52 0.28
CA VAL A 34 10.62 -14.12 1.62
C VAL A 34 11.28 -12.81 2.06
N THR A 35 12.60 -12.70 1.90
CA THR A 35 13.36 -11.50 2.27
C THR A 35 12.87 -10.25 1.49
N LEU A 36 12.53 -10.41 0.22
CA LEU A 36 11.96 -9.33 -0.59
C LEU A 36 10.55 -8.93 -0.15
N LEU A 37 9.73 -9.88 0.29
CA LEU A 37 8.39 -9.62 0.80
C LEU A 37 8.43 -8.90 2.15
N GLU A 38 9.35 -9.29 3.05
CA GLU A 38 9.55 -8.61 4.33
C GLU A 38 9.95 -7.14 4.13
N GLN A 39 10.83 -6.85 3.17
CA GLN A 39 11.20 -5.48 2.81
C GLN A 39 10.01 -4.65 2.29
N LEU A 40 9.06 -5.28 1.60
CA LEU A 40 7.87 -4.59 1.12
C LEU A 40 6.91 -4.25 2.27
N ASP A 41 6.78 -5.13 3.26
CA ASP A 41 5.98 -4.91 4.47
C ASP A 41 6.55 -3.78 5.35
N ASP A 42 7.88 -3.72 5.46
CA ASP A 42 8.58 -2.66 6.19
C ASP A 42 8.36 -1.28 5.52
N GLN A 43 8.37 -1.18 4.19
CA GLN A 43 8.15 0.08 3.47
C GLN A 43 6.75 0.65 3.69
N GLU A 44 5.71 -0.18 3.69
CA GLU A 44 4.33 0.25 3.98
C GLU A 44 4.20 0.70 5.44
N SER A 45 4.83 -0.02 6.37
CA SER A 45 4.85 0.32 7.79
C SER A 45 5.60 1.61 8.10
N GLU A 46 6.69 1.91 7.38
CA GLU A 46 7.43 3.17 7.50
C GLU A 46 6.60 4.36 7.01
N ALA A 47 5.81 4.19 5.96
CA ALA A 47 4.89 5.22 5.49
C ALA A 47 3.82 5.51 6.55
N GLU A 48 3.18 4.49 7.11
CA GLU A 48 2.18 4.61 8.18
C GLU A 48 2.77 5.37 9.40
N GLN A 49 3.96 4.97 9.87
CA GLN A 49 4.63 5.62 10.99
C GLN A 49 4.97 7.09 10.72
N ARG A 50 5.34 7.44 9.48
CA ARG A 50 5.62 8.83 9.09
C ARG A 50 4.35 9.67 9.06
N TRP A 51 3.24 9.12 8.61
CA TRP A 51 1.94 9.78 8.69
C TRP A 51 1.50 9.97 10.14
N ASP A 52 1.59 8.93 10.97
CA ASP A 52 1.29 9.02 12.41
C ASP A 52 2.13 10.09 13.12
N ALA A 53 3.44 10.14 12.87
CA ALA A 53 4.31 11.17 13.44
C ALA A 53 3.95 12.58 12.94
N ALA A 54 3.62 12.73 11.66
CA ALA A 54 3.19 14.00 11.08
C ALA A 54 1.88 14.48 11.72
N PHE A 55 0.88 13.59 11.87
CA PHE A 55 -0.39 13.88 12.54
C PHE A 55 -0.20 14.23 14.01
N ALA A 56 0.63 13.47 14.74
CA ALA A 56 0.93 13.72 16.14
C ALA A 56 1.65 15.05 16.39
N SER A 57 2.43 15.54 15.41
CA SER A 57 3.15 16.81 15.53
C SER A 57 2.30 18.06 15.23
N SER A 58 1.14 17.91 14.58
CA SER A 58 0.32 19.03 14.11
C SER A 58 -1.16 19.02 14.57
N PRO A 59 -1.51 18.52 15.78
CA PRO A 59 -2.91 18.41 16.21
C PRO A 59 -3.63 19.77 16.30
N ASP A 60 -2.95 20.82 16.78
CA ASP A 60 -3.54 22.18 16.87
C ASP A 60 -3.84 22.78 15.49
N LEU A 61 -2.95 22.58 14.51
CA LEU A 61 -3.14 23.06 13.15
C LEU A 61 -4.33 22.34 12.48
N LEU A 62 -4.40 21.02 12.62
CA LEU A 62 -5.51 20.21 12.12
C LEU A 62 -6.83 20.56 12.79
N ALA A 63 -6.82 20.84 14.10
CA ALA A 63 -8.00 21.32 14.82
C ALA A 63 -8.50 22.66 14.24
N SER A 64 -7.58 23.60 13.97
CA SER A 64 -7.95 24.89 13.37
C SER A 64 -8.58 24.74 11.98
N TRP A 65 -8.03 23.86 11.14
CA TRP A 65 -8.57 23.59 9.80
C TRP A 65 -9.91 22.86 9.87
N ALA A 66 -10.08 21.96 10.84
CA ALA A 66 -11.35 21.27 11.08
C ALA A 66 -12.44 22.25 11.55
N ASP A 67 -12.12 23.17 12.46
CA ASP A 67 -13.05 24.23 12.89
C ASP A 67 -13.42 25.16 11.72
N GLU A 68 -12.45 25.55 10.90
CA GLU A 68 -12.69 26.36 9.71
C GLU A 68 -13.58 25.64 8.69
N ALA A 69 -13.27 24.39 8.37
CA ALA A 69 -14.08 23.56 7.47
C ALA A 69 -15.51 23.37 7.98
N LEU A 70 -15.70 23.15 9.29
CA LEU A 70 -17.02 23.07 9.91
C LEU A 70 -17.78 24.39 9.85
N ALA A 71 -17.09 25.52 10.05
CA ALA A 71 -17.68 26.85 9.92
C ALA A 71 -18.13 27.11 8.47
N GLU A 72 -17.33 26.74 7.48
CA GLU A 72 -17.66 26.86 6.06
C GLU A 72 -18.83 25.95 5.65
N HIS A 73 -18.86 24.72 6.15
CA HIS A 73 -19.99 23.81 5.94
C HIS A 73 -21.28 24.35 6.53
N ARG A 74 -21.25 24.83 7.77
CA ARG A 74 -22.40 25.47 8.44
C ARG A 74 -22.84 26.75 7.72
N ALA A 75 -21.91 27.49 7.13
CA ALA A 75 -22.19 28.66 6.30
C ALA A 75 -22.70 28.32 4.89
N GLY A 76 -22.82 27.03 4.54
CA GLY A 76 -23.29 26.58 3.23
C GLY A 76 -22.30 26.83 2.08
N LYS A 77 -21.01 27.06 2.40
CA LYS A 77 -19.96 27.34 1.42
C LYS A 77 -19.30 26.08 0.84
N THR A 78 -19.62 24.91 1.39
CA THR A 78 -19.07 23.63 0.90
C THR A 78 -19.78 23.18 -0.37
N GLN A 79 -19.00 22.66 -1.32
CA GLN A 79 -19.49 22.04 -2.55
C GLN A 79 -19.49 20.51 -2.44
N VAL A 80 -20.44 19.86 -3.12
CA VAL A 80 -20.44 18.39 -3.25
C VAL A 80 -19.30 18.01 -4.20
N LEU A 81 -18.41 17.14 -3.74
CA LEU A 81 -17.38 16.56 -4.58
C LEU A 81 -18.03 15.60 -5.57
N ASN A 82 -17.86 15.84 -6.87
CA ASN A 82 -18.26 14.91 -7.92
C ASN A 82 -17.05 14.05 -8.34
N PRO A 83 -16.98 12.76 -7.97
CA PRO A 83 -15.82 11.92 -8.23
C PRO A 83 -15.61 11.59 -9.71
N ASP A 84 -16.62 11.71 -10.57
CA ASP A 84 -16.49 11.53 -12.02
C ASP A 84 -15.82 12.72 -12.74
N GLN A 85 -15.52 13.80 -11.99
CA GLN A 85 -14.81 14.99 -12.47
C GLN A 85 -13.39 15.14 -11.90
N LEU A 86 -12.88 14.11 -11.22
CA LEU A 86 -11.49 14.00 -10.77
C LEU A 86 -10.60 13.39 -11.86
#